data_AF-E3KKG6-F1
#
_entry.id   AF-E3KKG6-F1
#
_cell.length_a   1.000
_cell.length_b   1.000
_cell.length_c   1.000
_cell.angle_alpha   90.00
_cell.angle_beta   90.00
_cell.angle_gamma   90.00
#
_symmetry.space_group_name_H-M   'P 1'
#
loop_
_entity.id
_entity.type
_entity.pdbx_description
1 polymer ?
#
loop_
_entity_poly.entity_id
_entity_poly.type
_entity_poly.pdbx_seq_one_letter_code
_entity_poly.pdbx_strand_id
1 'polypeptide(L)'
;MNCQNWAIGSALLLALVQLAYSSVGTPRITRVGRYLYDANGNRFYIKGVAFEAPKLPNVNRGGLNRADLIDPLADINACNHAIKNFKRLKINTIRVYSYYPEIDHSACMNALEKSGIYVIADINPPLSGSINKASHTWDVDILTQYIHRIDSLRSFPNLLAFNIGNEVITNSEHLEAGPYIKARARDVKLYLKSVNSTALVSYASADGKKLSAELARFLSCNSGGPSAELDLFGVNNYRWCGDSNFESTHEELTLEFQGLTIAAFLSEFGCLNPGKPRGWVEVTALFSTLMSDLWSGGVAYNYYPTAHGYGLVDNVEGKWIRNKDFENLSQRYHLVKPPNMPKLSSLVVPKQKCASTNVNSFAITSVLPPQPNVEACNCLDHAAFSCQVRKDASPMVMSELLDSTCKAIGNSIPPGSGEGCGLISSSPNKGVYGILSACSSATRLNYAMTRYFINAGLDKKACDFSGNATVQNPIKLKSAGEVDREVGRCFEINANNSILPNKKTTGASKNTPAQINSNAYKNSISGVRGQSGTQSSASSWRPSESDAFGVGKAANC
;
A
#
# COMPACT_ATOMS: atom_id res chain seq x y z
N MET A 1 -5.69 -12.52 -79.01
CA MET A 1 -6.68 -12.74 -77.92
C MET A 1 -5.94 -12.75 -76.59
N ASN A 2 -6.62 -12.39 -75.49
CA ASN A 2 -5.97 -11.70 -74.36
C ASN A 2 -5.25 -12.63 -73.37
N CYS A 3 -3.97 -12.34 -73.10
CA CYS A 3 -3.22 -12.81 -71.92
C CYS A 3 -2.67 -11.63 -71.10
N GLN A 4 -3.54 -10.66 -70.78
CA GLN A 4 -3.31 -9.65 -69.75
C GLN A 4 -4.55 -9.66 -68.83
N ASN A 5 -4.35 -10.00 -67.55
CA ASN A 5 -5.15 -9.57 -66.37
C ASN A 5 -4.91 -10.40 -65.09
N TRP A 6 -4.21 -11.54 -65.14
CA TRP A 6 -4.04 -12.43 -63.97
C TRP A 6 -2.85 -12.13 -63.03
N ALA A 7 -2.09 -11.06 -63.27
CA ALA A 7 -0.91 -10.71 -62.46
C ALA A 7 -1.13 -9.59 -61.43
N ILE A 8 -2.26 -8.87 -61.48
CA ILE A 8 -2.47 -7.65 -60.65
C ILE A 8 -3.27 -7.95 -59.37
N GLY A 9 -4.07 -9.03 -59.34
CA GLY A 9 -4.89 -9.40 -58.18
C GLY A 9 -4.10 -9.90 -56.96
N SER A 10 -2.96 -10.55 -57.16
CA SER A 10 -2.21 -11.22 -56.07
C SER A 10 -1.30 -10.27 -55.27
N ALA A 11 -0.84 -9.16 -55.86
CA ALA A 11 0.02 -8.19 -55.17
C ALA A 11 -0.76 -7.31 -54.16
N LEU A 12 -2.01 -6.95 -54.49
CA LEU A 12 -2.87 -6.13 -53.63
C LEU A 12 -3.43 -6.88 -52.41
N LEU A 13 -3.61 -8.20 -52.51
CA LEU A 13 -4.07 -9.04 -51.39
C LEU A 13 -2.98 -9.35 -50.35
N LEU A 14 -1.70 -9.31 -50.72
CA LEU A 14 -0.59 -9.43 -49.76
C LEU A 14 -0.25 -8.12 -49.06
N ALA A 15 -0.49 -6.97 -49.70
CA ALA A 15 -0.28 -5.65 -49.09
C ALA A 15 -1.35 -5.26 -48.04
N LEU A 16 -2.54 -5.86 -48.09
CA LEU A 16 -3.66 -5.54 -47.19
C LEU A 16 -3.76 -6.42 -45.92
N VAL A 17 -2.91 -7.45 -45.79
CA VAL A 17 -2.90 -8.35 -44.60
C VAL A 17 -1.87 -7.92 -43.53
N GLN A 18 -1.03 -6.92 -43.81
CA GLN A 18 -0.03 -6.39 -42.84
C GLN A 18 -0.51 -5.21 -41.98
N LEU A 19 -1.80 -4.82 -42.04
CA LEU A 19 -2.39 -3.78 -41.19
C LEU A 19 -3.21 -4.33 -39.99
N ALA A 20 -3.16 -5.64 -39.75
CA ALA A 20 -3.99 -6.31 -38.75
C ALA A 20 -3.22 -7.24 -37.79
N TYR A 21 -2.01 -6.87 -37.34
CA TYR A 21 -1.41 -7.46 -36.12
C TYR A 21 -0.33 -6.57 -35.48
N SER A 22 -0.76 -5.53 -34.76
CA SER A 22 0.01 -5.00 -33.62
C SER A 22 -0.83 -4.08 -32.73
N SER A 23 -1.90 -4.60 -32.10
CA SER A 23 -2.15 -4.21 -30.71
C SER A 23 -1.11 -4.91 -29.82
N VAL A 24 0.18 -4.62 -30.07
CA VAL A 24 1.23 -4.92 -29.11
C VAL A 24 0.88 -4.08 -27.90
N GLY A 25 0.49 -4.74 -26.82
CA GLY A 25 0.16 -4.07 -25.57
C GLY A 25 1.31 -3.18 -25.11
N THR A 26 1.04 -2.24 -24.23
CA THR A 26 2.05 -1.27 -23.79
C THR A 26 3.36 -2.00 -23.42
N PRO A 27 4.50 -1.70 -24.07
CA PRO A 27 5.67 -2.57 -24.02
C PRO A 27 6.15 -2.85 -22.58
N ARG A 28 6.54 -4.10 -22.29
CA ARG A 28 7.02 -4.43 -20.95
C ARG A 28 8.25 -3.60 -20.59
N ILE A 29 8.16 -2.83 -19.50
CA ILE A 29 9.33 -2.21 -18.87
C ILE A 29 10.03 -3.24 -17.98
N THR A 30 11.35 -3.29 -18.06
CA THR A 30 12.18 -4.23 -17.29
C THR A 30 13.24 -3.47 -16.50
N ARG A 31 13.45 -3.86 -15.24
CA ARG A 31 14.58 -3.39 -14.44
C ARG A 31 15.83 -4.20 -14.75
N VAL A 32 16.94 -3.51 -15.06
CA VAL A 32 18.28 -4.11 -15.13
C VAL A 32 19.23 -3.26 -14.31
N GLY A 33 19.74 -3.82 -13.21
CA GLY A 33 20.48 -3.05 -12.19
C GLY A 33 19.66 -1.89 -11.64
N ARG A 34 20.26 -0.69 -11.63
CA ARG A 34 19.61 0.56 -11.19
C ARG A 34 18.78 1.27 -12.28
N TYR A 35 18.58 0.63 -13.43
CA TYR A 35 17.98 1.27 -14.59
C TYR A 35 16.71 0.54 -15.04
N LEU A 36 15.78 1.31 -15.58
CA LEU A 36 14.60 0.81 -16.30
C LEU A 36 14.85 0.89 -17.81
N TYR A 37 14.37 -0.12 -18.53
CA TYR A 37 14.45 -0.21 -19.99
C TYR A 37 13.12 -0.62 -20.61
N ASP A 38 12.84 -0.11 -21.82
CA ASP A 38 11.76 -0.60 -22.69
C ASP A 38 12.15 -1.92 -23.38
N ALA A 39 11.20 -2.51 -24.12
CA ALA A 39 11.42 -3.75 -24.88
C ALA A 39 12.48 -3.63 -26.01
N ASN A 40 12.87 -2.41 -26.39
CA ASN A 40 13.90 -2.15 -27.39
C ASN A 40 15.29 -1.91 -26.76
N GLY A 41 15.39 -1.94 -25.43
CA GLY A 41 16.63 -1.66 -24.69
C GLY A 41 16.94 -0.16 -24.53
N ASN A 42 15.99 0.74 -24.79
CA ASN A 42 16.12 2.17 -24.48
C ASN A 42 15.83 2.43 -23.01
N ARG A 43 16.52 3.41 -22.40
CA ARG A 43 16.25 3.86 -21.03
C ARG A 43 14.81 4.35 -20.90
N PHE A 44 14.05 3.69 -20.02
CA PHE A 44 12.76 4.18 -19.58
C PHE A 44 12.95 5.13 -18.38
N TYR A 45 12.33 6.30 -18.48
CA TYR A 45 12.24 7.27 -17.39
C TYR A 45 10.78 7.46 -17.03
N ILE A 46 10.46 7.31 -15.74
CA ILE A 46 9.16 7.64 -15.17
C ILE A 46 8.99 9.15 -15.34
N LYS A 47 8.04 9.57 -16.17
CA LYS A 47 7.65 10.95 -16.35
C LYS A 47 6.18 11.01 -16.06
N GLY A 48 5.84 11.22 -14.80
CA GLY A 48 4.50 10.94 -14.32
C GLY A 48 3.86 12.01 -13.47
N VAL A 49 2.59 11.76 -13.14
CA VAL A 49 1.76 12.62 -12.29
C VAL A 49 1.02 11.73 -11.30
N ALA A 50 0.94 12.17 -10.05
CA ALA A 50 0.13 11.50 -9.05
C ALA A 50 -1.36 11.68 -9.40
N PHE A 51 -2.11 10.60 -9.30
CA PHE A 51 -3.54 10.52 -9.60
C PHE A 51 -4.27 10.02 -8.36
N GLU A 52 -4.10 10.74 -7.25
CA GLU A 52 -4.93 10.59 -6.04
C GLU A 52 -6.23 11.38 -6.24
N ALA A 53 -7.37 10.74 -6.00
CA ALA A 53 -8.68 11.38 -6.10
C ALA A 53 -8.88 12.44 -4.99
N PRO A 54 -9.69 13.50 -5.23
CA PRO A 54 -9.93 14.54 -4.23
C PRO A 54 -10.65 13.95 -3.01
N LYS A 55 -10.17 14.29 -1.80
CA LYS A 55 -10.81 13.90 -0.54
C LYS A 55 -12.07 14.72 -0.32
N LEU A 56 -13.19 14.07 0.00
CA LEU A 56 -14.46 14.77 0.27
C LEU A 56 -14.36 15.58 1.57
N PRO A 57 -14.94 16.80 1.63
CA PRO A 57 -14.66 17.74 2.72
C PRO A 57 -15.28 17.40 4.10
N ASN A 58 -16.02 16.29 4.25
CA ASN A 58 -16.79 15.95 5.46
C ASN A 58 -16.35 14.65 6.17
N VAL A 59 -15.13 14.16 5.91
CA VAL A 59 -14.63 12.91 6.52
C VAL A 59 -14.10 13.19 7.93
N ASN A 60 -14.93 12.96 8.95
CA ASN A 60 -14.53 13.07 10.35
C ASN A 60 -13.39 12.07 10.67
N ARG A 61 -12.49 12.47 11.57
CA ARG A 61 -11.36 11.63 12.04
C ARG A 61 -11.85 10.50 12.95
N GLY A 62 -12.43 9.46 12.37
CA GLY A 62 -13.07 8.36 13.12
C GLY A 62 -13.47 7.17 12.25
N GLY A 63 -12.50 6.61 11.51
CA GLY A 63 -12.72 5.51 10.57
C GLY A 63 -13.09 6.01 9.17
N LEU A 64 -12.30 5.63 8.17
CA LEU A 64 -12.60 5.90 6.75
C LEU A 64 -13.72 4.94 6.31
N ASN A 65 -14.91 5.45 5.99
CA ASN A 65 -15.94 4.61 5.37
C ASN A 65 -15.61 4.41 3.89
N ARG A 66 -16.12 3.33 3.29
CA ARG A 66 -16.00 3.06 1.85
C ARG A 66 -16.67 4.14 0.96
N ALA A 67 -17.49 5.02 1.54
CA ALA A 67 -18.07 6.18 0.86
C ALA A 67 -17.14 7.40 0.83
N ASP A 68 -16.13 7.45 1.70
CA ASP A 68 -15.24 8.61 1.93
C ASP A 68 -13.99 8.60 1.02
N LEU A 69 -13.73 7.46 0.39
CA LEU A 69 -12.54 7.17 -0.42
C LEU A 69 -12.97 6.99 -1.88
N ILE A 70 -12.43 7.82 -2.78
CA ILE A 70 -12.76 7.81 -4.21
C ILE A 70 -11.69 7.02 -4.98
N ASP A 71 -12.13 6.17 -5.90
CA ASP A 71 -11.28 5.42 -6.82
C ASP A 71 -11.17 6.18 -8.17
N PRO A 72 -9.99 6.72 -8.53
CA PRO A 72 -9.81 7.52 -9.72
C PRO A 72 -9.75 6.67 -11.02
N LEU A 73 -9.66 5.34 -10.90
CA LEU A 73 -9.69 4.39 -12.03
C LEU A 73 -11.10 3.85 -12.31
N ALA A 74 -12.06 4.05 -11.40
CA ALA A 74 -13.41 3.49 -11.49
C ALA A 74 -14.33 4.21 -12.51
N ASP A 75 -14.20 5.53 -12.68
CA ASP A 75 -15.02 6.30 -13.62
C ASP A 75 -14.28 6.54 -14.95
N ILE A 76 -14.75 5.89 -16.02
CA ILE A 76 -14.23 6.03 -17.37
C ILE A 76 -14.37 7.45 -17.94
N ASN A 77 -15.35 8.25 -17.51
CA ASN A 77 -15.50 9.63 -17.98
C ASN A 77 -14.48 10.55 -17.33
N ALA A 78 -14.32 10.47 -16.00
CA ALA A 78 -13.26 11.16 -15.28
C ALA A 78 -11.87 10.75 -15.78
N CYS A 79 -11.64 9.44 -15.96
CA CYS A 79 -10.39 8.88 -16.49
C CYS A 79 -10.12 9.37 -17.93
N ASN A 80 -11.08 9.38 -18.84
CA ASN A 80 -10.90 9.92 -20.19
C ASN A 80 -10.62 11.43 -20.20
N HIS A 81 -11.19 12.20 -19.28
CA HIS A 81 -10.86 13.62 -19.12
C HIS A 81 -9.42 13.81 -18.63
N ALA A 82 -9.01 13.03 -17.63
CA ALA A 82 -7.64 13.02 -17.13
C ALA A 82 -6.63 12.59 -18.23
N ILE A 83 -6.92 11.56 -19.01
CA ILE A 83 -6.09 11.09 -20.13
C ILE A 83 -5.84 12.18 -21.18
N LYS A 84 -6.83 13.04 -21.50
CA LYS A 84 -6.63 14.19 -22.41
C LYS A 84 -5.57 15.15 -21.85
N ASN A 85 -5.63 15.42 -20.55
CA ASN A 85 -4.67 16.25 -19.85
C ASN A 85 -3.29 15.55 -19.73
N PHE A 86 -3.23 14.25 -19.46
CA PHE A 86 -1.99 13.46 -19.42
C PHE A 86 -1.28 13.42 -20.78
N LYS A 87 -2.02 13.23 -21.88
CA LYS A 87 -1.48 13.36 -23.25
C LYS A 87 -0.93 14.75 -23.51
N ARG A 88 -1.63 15.79 -23.05
CA ARG A 88 -1.15 17.19 -23.15
C ARG A 88 0.12 17.42 -22.31
N LEU A 89 0.28 16.80 -21.15
CA LEU A 89 1.54 16.84 -20.38
C LEU A 89 2.67 16.00 -20.99
N LYS A 90 2.38 15.14 -21.98
CA LYS A 90 3.29 14.10 -22.50
C LYS A 90 3.88 13.24 -21.38
N ILE A 91 3.06 12.86 -20.40
CA ILE A 91 3.47 11.92 -19.34
C ILE A 91 3.34 10.48 -19.85
N ASN A 92 4.13 9.58 -19.27
CA ASN A 92 4.05 8.15 -19.54
C ASN A 92 3.65 7.33 -18.31
N THR A 93 3.51 7.91 -17.12
CA THR A 93 3.22 7.15 -15.90
C THR A 93 2.22 7.90 -15.02
N ILE A 94 1.33 7.20 -14.33
CA ILE A 94 0.58 7.73 -13.19
C ILE A 94 0.88 6.92 -11.93
N ARG A 95 0.81 7.56 -10.76
CA ARG A 95 0.80 6.86 -9.46
C ARG A 95 -0.59 6.96 -8.84
N VAL A 96 -1.20 5.82 -8.52
CA VAL A 96 -2.54 5.73 -7.95
C VAL A 96 -2.44 5.23 -6.50
N TYR A 97 -2.96 6.04 -5.57
CA TYR A 97 -2.78 5.86 -4.13
C TYR A 97 -3.87 5.00 -3.48
N SER A 98 -5.05 4.92 -4.12
CA SER A 98 -6.21 4.21 -3.62
C SER A 98 -7.10 3.72 -4.77
N TYR A 99 -7.50 2.46 -4.72
CA TYR A 99 -8.47 1.84 -5.61
C TYR A 99 -9.17 0.68 -4.89
N TYR A 100 -10.31 0.24 -5.42
CA TYR A 100 -11.12 -0.84 -4.85
C TYR A 100 -11.04 -2.12 -5.69
N PRO A 101 -10.53 -3.24 -5.15
CA PRO A 101 -10.38 -4.48 -5.93
C PRO A 101 -11.70 -5.12 -6.40
N GLU A 102 -12.83 -4.70 -5.83
CA GLU A 102 -14.18 -5.15 -6.21
C GLU A 102 -14.75 -4.40 -7.43
N ILE A 103 -14.06 -3.38 -7.95
CA ILE A 103 -14.49 -2.58 -9.11
C ILE A 103 -13.73 -3.05 -10.35
N ASP A 104 -14.42 -3.16 -11.48
CA ASP A 104 -13.76 -3.41 -12.77
C ASP A 104 -13.06 -2.14 -13.29
N HIS A 105 -11.73 -2.14 -13.26
CA HIS A 105 -10.90 -1.05 -13.78
C HIS A 105 -10.61 -1.15 -15.28
N SER A 106 -11.10 -2.19 -15.97
CA SER A 106 -10.74 -2.49 -17.37
C SER A 106 -10.95 -1.32 -18.32
N ALA A 107 -12.02 -0.55 -18.16
CA ALA A 107 -12.29 0.59 -19.03
C ALA A 107 -11.19 1.67 -18.94
N CYS A 108 -10.79 2.06 -17.73
CA CYS A 108 -9.77 3.10 -17.53
C CYS A 108 -8.36 2.57 -17.79
N MET A 109 -8.02 1.37 -17.31
CA MET A 109 -6.71 0.76 -17.52
C MET A 109 -6.40 0.56 -19.01
N ASN A 110 -7.36 0.06 -19.80
CA ASN A 110 -7.21 -0.08 -21.25
C ASN A 110 -7.13 1.29 -21.97
N ALA A 111 -7.76 2.35 -21.44
CA ALA A 111 -7.67 3.70 -22.00
C ALA A 111 -6.31 4.36 -21.70
N LEU A 112 -5.74 4.11 -20.52
CA LEU A 112 -4.36 4.48 -20.15
C LEU A 112 -3.35 3.71 -21.02
N GLU A 113 -3.54 2.41 -21.21
CA GLU A 113 -2.69 1.55 -22.07
C GLU A 113 -2.69 2.05 -23.53
N LYS A 114 -3.86 2.27 -24.12
CA LYS A 114 -4.00 2.87 -25.47
C LYS A 114 -3.41 4.28 -25.60
N SER A 115 -3.01 4.88 -24.48
CA SER A 115 -2.37 6.19 -24.40
C SER A 115 -0.87 6.11 -24.10
N GLY A 116 -0.30 4.91 -23.93
CA GLY A 116 1.09 4.70 -23.56
C GLY A 116 1.39 5.10 -22.10
N ILE A 117 0.38 5.10 -21.23
CA ILE A 117 0.48 5.52 -19.84
C ILE A 117 0.50 4.29 -18.93
N TYR A 118 1.62 4.11 -18.24
CA TYR A 118 1.82 3.09 -17.22
C TYR A 118 1.22 3.49 -15.87
N VAL A 119 0.96 2.49 -15.02
CA VAL A 119 0.44 2.69 -13.66
C VAL A 119 1.41 2.13 -12.62
N ILE A 120 1.70 2.94 -11.61
CA ILE A 120 2.24 2.52 -10.31
C ILE A 120 1.05 2.53 -9.34
N ALA A 121 0.71 1.38 -8.75
CA ALA A 121 -0.48 1.22 -7.92
C ALA A 121 -0.09 0.90 -6.46
N ASP A 122 -0.43 1.77 -5.51
CA ASP A 122 -0.22 1.53 -4.09
C ASP A 122 -1.22 0.48 -3.58
N ILE A 123 -0.72 -0.60 -2.99
CA ILE A 123 -1.55 -1.76 -2.55
C ILE A 123 -1.80 -1.82 -1.04
N ASN A 124 -1.32 -0.80 -0.32
CA ASN A 124 -1.53 -0.65 1.11
C ASN A 124 -3.01 -0.55 1.45
N PRO A 125 -3.52 -1.30 2.45
CA PRO A 125 -4.84 -1.08 3.01
C PRO A 125 -5.06 0.39 3.40
N PRO A 126 -6.20 1.01 3.02
CA PRO A 126 -6.60 2.25 3.63
C PRO A 126 -6.75 2.01 5.13
N LEU A 127 -6.06 2.84 5.90
CA LEU A 127 -5.69 2.62 7.29
C LEU A 127 -6.84 2.12 8.18
N SER A 128 -6.71 0.89 8.68
CA SER A 128 -7.55 0.34 9.75
C SER A 128 -7.20 0.99 11.10
N GLY A 129 -7.61 2.24 11.29
CA GLY A 129 -7.66 2.93 12.59
C GLY A 129 -6.31 3.29 13.25
N SER A 130 -5.17 2.87 12.71
CA SER A 130 -3.85 3.18 13.26
C SER A 130 -2.78 3.27 12.18
N ILE A 131 -2.24 4.48 11.99
CA ILE A 131 -1.08 4.76 11.13
C ILE A 131 0.17 3.95 11.56
N ASN A 132 0.22 3.51 12.83
CA ASN A 132 1.36 2.77 13.37
C ASN A 132 1.16 1.26 13.49
N LYS A 133 -0.04 0.66 13.39
CA LYS A 133 -0.15 -0.82 13.48
C LYS A 133 0.24 -1.54 12.19
N ALA A 134 -0.14 -0.99 11.04
CA ALA A 134 0.17 -1.59 9.74
C ALA A 134 1.66 -1.50 9.34
N SER A 135 2.47 -0.67 9.99
CA SER A 135 3.93 -0.59 9.75
C SER A 135 4.72 -1.68 10.49
N HIS A 136 4.19 -2.18 11.61
CA HIS A 136 4.89 -3.06 12.56
C HIS A 136 4.50 -4.55 12.46
N THR A 137 3.76 -4.94 11.42
CA THR A 137 3.33 -6.32 11.20
C THR A 137 3.40 -6.74 9.73
N TRP A 138 3.40 -8.05 9.52
CA TRP A 138 3.16 -8.70 8.24
C TRP A 138 2.51 -10.05 8.51
N ASP A 139 1.21 -10.14 8.24
CA ASP A 139 0.37 -11.28 8.59
C ASP A 139 -0.57 -11.66 7.43
N VAL A 140 -1.33 -12.75 7.61
CA VAL A 140 -2.27 -13.28 6.61
C VAL A 140 -3.37 -12.28 6.24
N ASP A 141 -3.78 -11.39 7.14
CA ASP A 141 -4.86 -10.43 6.86
C ASP A 141 -4.34 -9.31 5.94
N ILE A 142 -3.10 -8.85 6.16
CA ILE A 142 -2.45 -7.84 5.29
C ILE A 142 -2.06 -8.48 3.95
N LEU A 143 -1.49 -9.69 3.94
CA LEU A 143 -1.13 -10.40 2.71
C LEU A 143 -2.37 -10.66 1.83
N THR A 144 -3.48 -11.11 2.41
CA THR A 144 -4.73 -11.34 1.66
C THR A 144 -5.24 -10.06 1.01
N GLN A 145 -5.22 -8.94 1.74
CA GLN A 145 -5.61 -7.63 1.18
C GLN A 145 -4.67 -7.13 0.08
N TYR A 146 -3.37 -7.39 0.21
CA TYR A 146 -2.39 -7.11 -0.85
C TYR A 146 -2.70 -7.97 -2.10
N ILE A 147 -2.93 -9.28 -1.93
CA ILE A 147 -3.29 -10.20 -3.02
C ILE A 147 -4.57 -9.76 -3.74
N HIS A 148 -5.64 -9.40 -3.01
CA HIS A 148 -6.89 -8.94 -3.64
C HIS A 148 -6.67 -7.68 -4.51
N ARG A 149 -5.87 -6.73 -4.04
CA ARG A 149 -5.48 -5.52 -4.83
C ARG A 149 -4.56 -5.83 -6.00
N ILE A 150 -3.69 -6.82 -5.86
CA ILE A 150 -2.84 -7.29 -6.95
C ILE A 150 -3.71 -7.95 -8.04
N ASP A 151 -4.61 -8.85 -7.65
CA ASP A 151 -5.46 -9.60 -8.57
C ASP A 151 -6.37 -8.72 -9.43
N SER A 152 -6.84 -7.57 -8.92
CA SER A 152 -7.70 -6.66 -9.69
C SER A 152 -6.97 -5.85 -10.78
N LEU A 153 -5.63 -5.73 -10.72
CA LEU A 153 -4.84 -4.93 -11.68
C LEU A 153 -3.72 -5.69 -12.42
N ARG A 154 -3.27 -6.86 -11.95
CA ARG A 154 -2.06 -7.53 -12.45
C ARG A 154 -2.11 -8.05 -13.90
N SER A 155 -3.30 -8.05 -14.51
CA SER A 155 -3.55 -8.48 -15.88
C SER A 155 -3.27 -7.39 -16.92
N PHE A 156 -3.21 -6.11 -16.51
CA PHE A 156 -3.05 -4.99 -17.43
C PHE A 156 -1.57 -4.81 -17.84
N PRO A 157 -1.21 -4.81 -19.15
CA PRO A 157 0.19 -4.72 -19.60
C PRO A 157 0.90 -3.42 -19.21
N ASN A 158 0.15 -2.33 -19.04
CA ASN A 158 0.67 -1.04 -18.60
C ASN A 158 0.86 -0.94 -17.08
N LEU A 159 0.61 -1.98 -16.28
CA LEU A 159 0.95 -1.97 -14.88
C LEU A 159 2.48 -2.09 -14.72
N LEU A 160 3.14 -0.98 -14.38
CA LEU A 160 4.59 -0.90 -14.17
C LEU A 160 4.99 -1.50 -12.83
N ALA A 161 4.30 -1.13 -11.74
CA ALA A 161 4.66 -1.56 -10.41
C ALA A 161 3.50 -1.56 -9.41
N PHE A 162 3.59 -2.43 -8.41
CA PHE A 162 2.82 -2.35 -7.17
C PHE A 162 3.66 -1.72 -6.06
N ASN A 163 3.14 -0.70 -5.38
CA ASN A 163 3.82 -0.02 -4.28
C ASN A 163 3.38 -0.58 -2.91
N ILE A 164 4.30 -1.25 -2.21
CA ILE A 164 4.08 -2.03 -0.97
C ILE A 164 4.25 -1.24 0.33
N GLY A 165 4.36 0.08 0.23
CA GLY A 165 4.51 0.97 1.37
C GLY A 165 4.76 2.40 0.93
N ASN A 166 4.15 3.35 1.62
CA ASN A 166 4.40 4.78 1.47
C ASN A 166 4.74 5.34 2.85
N GLU A 167 5.96 5.86 3.02
CA GLU A 167 6.42 6.56 4.23
C GLU A 167 6.25 5.75 5.52
N VAL A 168 6.45 4.43 5.44
CA VAL A 168 6.35 3.51 6.59
C VAL A 168 7.47 3.77 7.60
N ILE A 169 8.64 4.19 7.10
CA ILE A 169 9.78 4.69 7.89
C ILE A 169 9.99 6.15 7.51
N THR A 170 9.84 7.04 8.49
CA THR A 170 9.99 8.50 8.37
C THR A 170 11.16 9.05 9.17
N ASN A 171 11.59 8.33 10.21
CA ASN A 171 12.69 8.70 11.10
C ASN A 171 13.40 7.43 11.61
N SER A 172 14.44 7.59 12.44
CA SER A 172 15.19 6.47 13.03
C SER A 172 14.44 5.69 14.12
N GLU A 173 13.28 6.17 14.58
CA GLU A 173 12.46 5.54 15.62
C GLU A 173 11.49 4.50 15.05
N HIS A 174 11.42 4.36 13.72
CA HIS A 174 10.56 3.41 13.00
C HIS A 174 11.35 2.32 12.23
N LEU A 175 12.65 2.18 12.51
CA LEU A 175 13.56 1.25 11.83
C LEU A 175 13.13 -0.23 11.93
N GLU A 176 12.39 -0.59 12.99
CA GLU A 176 11.81 -1.92 13.21
C GLU A 176 10.80 -2.33 12.13
N ALA A 177 10.27 -1.39 11.35
CA ALA A 177 9.40 -1.67 10.21
C ALA A 177 10.17 -2.25 8.99
N GLY A 178 11.49 -2.05 8.92
CA GLY A 178 12.33 -2.44 7.79
C GLY A 178 12.20 -3.92 7.36
N PRO A 179 12.30 -4.89 8.29
CA PRO A 179 12.16 -6.30 7.97
C PRO A 179 10.75 -6.67 7.49
N TYR A 180 9.72 -5.97 7.94
CA TYR A 180 8.34 -6.15 7.46
C TYR A 180 8.17 -5.63 6.02
N ILE A 181 8.71 -4.45 5.71
CA ILE A 181 8.74 -3.93 4.32
C ILE A 181 9.49 -4.90 3.40
N LYS A 182 10.58 -5.49 3.89
CA LYS A 182 11.37 -6.45 3.11
C LYS A 182 10.68 -7.82 2.95
N ALA A 183 9.94 -8.28 3.95
CA ALA A 183 9.09 -9.48 3.85
C ALA A 183 7.90 -9.26 2.88
N ARG A 184 7.32 -8.06 2.84
CA ARG A 184 6.34 -7.69 1.80
C ARG A 184 6.93 -7.80 0.41
N ALA A 185 8.14 -7.29 0.19
CA ALA A 185 8.82 -7.42 -1.10
C ALA A 185 9.01 -8.90 -1.47
N ARG A 186 9.52 -9.71 -0.55
CA ARG A 186 9.66 -11.18 -0.69
C ARG A 186 8.35 -11.83 -1.14
N ASP A 187 7.29 -11.63 -0.38
CA ASP A 187 6.06 -12.41 -0.52
C ASP A 187 5.19 -11.92 -1.68
N VAL A 188 5.14 -10.60 -1.94
CA VAL A 188 4.51 -10.05 -3.14
C VAL A 188 5.25 -10.50 -4.41
N LYS A 189 6.59 -10.48 -4.45
CA LYS A 189 7.34 -10.95 -5.63
C LYS A 189 7.16 -12.44 -5.87
N LEU A 190 7.07 -13.25 -4.82
CA LEU A 190 6.75 -14.68 -4.95
C LEU A 190 5.32 -14.90 -5.46
N TYR A 191 4.34 -14.13 -4.99
CA TYR A 191 2.97 -14.18 -5.49
C TYR A 191 2.88 -13.76 -6.96
N LEU A 192 3.46 -12.62 -7.34
CA LEU A 192 3.50 -12.14 -8.73
C LEU A 192 4.13 -13.19 -9.66
N LYS A 193 5.21 -13.86 -9.22
CA LYS A 193 5.83 -14.97 -9.94
C LYS A 193 4.90 -16.19 -10.07
N SER A 194 4.17 -16.58 -9.01
CA SER A 194 3.26 -17.74 -9.07
C SER A 194 2.08 -17.52 -10.03
N VAL A 195 1.71 -16.26 -10.27
CA VAL A 195 0.62 -15.87 -11.18
C VAL A 195 1.09 -15.29 -12.53
N ASN A 196 2.37 -15.45 -12.86
CA ASN A 196 3.02 -14.97 -14.10
C ASN A 196 2.90 -13.46 -14.38
N SER A 197 2.73 -12.64 -13.34
CA SER A 197 2.74 -11.18 -13.50
C SER A 197 4.18 -10.65 -13.61
N THR A 198 4.36 -9.63 -14.44
CA THR A 198 5.66 -8.99 -14.69
C THR A 198 5.82 -7.63 -14.00
N ALA A 199 4.83 -7.19 -13.22
CA ALA A 199 4.88 -5.94 -12.49
C ALA A 199 6.04 -5.92 -11.48
N LEU A 200 6.70 -4.77 -11.36
CA LEU A 200 7.79 -4.56 -10.40
C LEU A 200 7.22 -4.30 -9.00
N VAL A 201 8.01 -4.55 -7.96
CA VAL A 201 7.63 -4.18 -6.58
C VAL A 201 8.39 -2.95 -6.11
N SER A 202 7.62 -1.92 -5.76
CA SER A 202 8.07 -0.58 -5.36
C SER A 202 7.85 -0.32 -3.88
N TYR A 203 8.69 0.51 -3.27
CA TYR A 203 8.41 1.14 -1.97
C TYR A 203 8.69 2.65 -2.09
N ALA A 204 7.79 3.48 -1.59
CA ALA A 204 7.94 4.93 -1.55
C ALA A 204 8.37 5.37 -0.14
N SER A 205 9.55 5.97 -0.06
CA SER A 205 10.15 6.48 1.18
C SER A 205 9.85 7.96 1.36
N ALA A 206 9.72 8.39 2.61
CA ALA A 206 9.87 9.80 2.95
C ALA A 206 11.32 10.25 2.68
N ASP A 207 11.53 11.56 2.54
CA ASP A 207 12.86 12.17 2.49
C ASP A 207 13.43 12.38 3.90
N GLY A 208 14.17 11.38 4.37
CA GLY A 208 14.90 11.39 5.65
C GLY A 208 16.40 11.63 5.47
N LYS A 209 16.83 12.31 4.39
CA LYS A 209 18.27 12.47 4.06
C LYS A 209 18.96 11.11 3.90
N LYS A 210 20.18 10.95 4.43
CA LYS A 210 20.96 9.70 4.47
C LYS A 210 20.15 8.47 4.89
N LEU A 211 19.18 8.59 5.81
CA LEU A 211 18.32 7.49 6.24
C LEU A 211 17.58 6.82 5.07
N SER A 212 17.06 7.60 4.13
CA SER A 212 16.34 7.06 2.95
C SER A 212 17.28 6.30 2.03
N ALA A 213 18.52 6.74 1.89
CA ALA A 213 19.53 6.05 1.09
C ALA A 213 20.07 4.79 1.79
N GLU A 214 20.17 4.77 3.12
CA GLU A 214 20.47 3.58 3.91
C GLU A 214 19.34 2.55 3.82
N LEU A 215 18.08 3.00 3.91
CA LEU A 215 16.90 2.15 3.70
C LEU A 215 16.86 1.58 2.28
N ALA A 216 17.18 2.37 1.26
CA ALA A 216 17.28 1.88 -0.12
C ALA A 216 18.34 0.78 -0.27
N ARG A 217 19.51 0.93 0.36
CA ARG A 217 20.57 -0.09 0.39
C ARG A 217 20.14 -1.34 1.17
N PHE A 218 19.41 -1.18 2.27
CA PHE A 218 18.85 -2.31 3.04
C PHE A 218 17.81 -3.10 2.24
N LEU A 219 16.81 -2.43 1.64
CA LEU A 219 15.74 -3.08 0.89
C LEU A 219 16.22 -3.73 -0.42
N SER A 220 17.35 -3.28 -0.98
CA SER A 220 17.94 -3.84 -2.21
C SER A 220 19.01 -4.91 -2.01
N CYS A 221 19.46 -5.17 -0.78
CA CYS A 221 20.49 -6.19 -0.53
C CYS A 221 19.93 -7.62 -0.43
N ASN A 222 20.71 -8.64 -0.76
CA ASN A 222 20.27 -10.04 -0.84
C ASN A 222 20.10 -10.76 0.52
N SER A 223 19.56 -10.10 1.56
CA SER A 223 19.10 -10.80 2.77
C SER A 223 17.67 -11.30 2.58
N GLY A 224 17.42 -12.58 2.85
CA GLY A 224 16.13 -13.24 2.57
C GLY A 224 15.98 -13.75 1.13
N GLY A 225 17.05 -13.73 0.34
CA GLY A 225 17.09 -14.24 -1.03
C GLY A 225 16.58 -13.27 -2.10
N PRO A 226 16.66 -13.62 -3.40
CA PRO A 226 16.43 -12.68 -4.51
C PRO A 226 15.01 -12.10 -4.59
N SER A 227 14.01 -12.81 -4.06
CA SER A 227 12.65 -12.28 -3.97
C SER A 227 12.54 -11.14 -2.96
N ALA A 228 13.38 -11.11 -1.93
CA ALA A 228 13.38 -10.09 -0.88
C ALA A 228 14.14 -8.80 -1.28
N GLU A 229 14.84 -8.80 -2.42
CA GLU A 229 15.38 -7.58 -3.02
C GLU A 229 14.23 -6.77 -3.64
N LEU A 230 14.07 -5.51 -3.22
CA LEU A 230 13.11 -4.57 -3.82
C LEU A 230 13.46 -4.28 -5.30
N ASP A 231 12.47 -4.04 -6.14
CA ASP A 231 12.70 -3.71 -7.56
C ASP A 231 12.89 -2.20 -7.77
N LEU A 232 11.99 -1.37 -7.21
CA LEU A 232 12.01 0.08 -7.34
C LEU A 232 11.99 0.79 -5.98
N PHE A 233 12.80 1.84 -5.82
CA PHE A 233 12.81 2.69 -4.64
C PHE A 233 12.36 4.11 -4.98
N GLY A 234 11.21 4.51 -4.47
CA GLY A 234 10.68 5.87 -4.57
C GLY A 234 11.17 6.74 -3.41
N VAL A 235 11.43 8.01 -3.68
CA VAL A 235 11.54 9.06 -2.65
C VAL A 235 10.49 10.14 -2.89
N ASN A 236 9.68 10.44 -1.89
CA ASN A 236 8.80 11.60 -1.89
C ASN A 236 9.66 12.83 -1.56
N ASN A 237 10.12 13.55 -2.58
CA ASN A 237 11.10 14.63 -2.42
C ASN A 237 10.50 16.01 -2.71
N TYR A 238 10.56 16.88 -1.70
CA TYR A 238 10.09 18.25 -1.79
C TYR A 238 11.19 19.30 -1.50
N ARG A 239 12.48 18.95 -1.65
CA ARG A 239 13.61 19.86 -1.35
C ARG A 239 13.69 21.08 -2.29
N TRP A 240 13.22 20.95 -3.53
CA TRP A 240 13.28 22.03 -4.52
C TRP A 240 11.98 22.83 -4.54
N CYS A 241 12.04 24.06 -4.00
CA CYS A 241 10.94 25.02 -3.98
C CYS A 241 11.27 26.24 -4.84
N GLY A 242 10.34 26.66 -5.71
CA GLY A 242 10.50 27.84 -6.57
C GLY A 242 11.67 27.75 -7.56
N ASP A 243 12.31 28.91 -7.81
CA ASP A 243 13.38 29.08 -8.79
C ASP A 243 14.77 28.70 -8.24
N SER A 244 14.83 27.62 -7.45
CA SER A 244 16.08 27.06 -6.93
C SER A 244 16.94 26.41 -8.04
N ASN A 245 18.08 25.82 -7.67
CA ASN A 245 18.98 25.11 -8.59
C ASN A 245 19.37 23.72 -8.05
N PHE A 246 20.20 23.01 -8.82
CA PHE A 246 20.61 21.64 -8.51
C PHE A 246 21.55 21.61 -7.30
N GLU A 247 22.56 22.48 -7.33
CA GLU A 247 23.61 22.64 -6.33
C GLU A 247 23.02 22.91 -4.94
N SER A 248 22.01 23.78 -4.85
CA SER A 248 21.37 24.14 -3.57
C SER A 248 20.32 23.15 -3.05
N THR A 249 19.94 22.10 -3.80
CA THR A 249 18.82 21.22 -3.39
C THR A 249 19.01 19.73 -3.66
N HIS A 250 19.49 19.36 -4.86
CA HIS A 250 19.49 17.98 -5.37
C HIS A 250 20.89 17.38 -5.53
N GLU A 251 21.94 18.19 -5.41
CA GLU A 251 23.32 17.70 -5.30
C GLU A 251 23.49 16.82 -4.06
N GLU A 252 23.12 17.29 -2.86
CA GLU A 252 23.17 16.50 -1.62
C GLU A 252 22.36 15.20 -1.76
N LEU A 253 21.12 15.28 -2.27
CA LEU A 253 20.27 14.10 -2.52
C LEU A 253 20.93 13.09 -3.46
N THR A 254 21.61 13.57 -4.51
CA THR A 254 22.28 12.71 -5.49
C THR A 254 23.54 12.06 -4.90
N LEU A 255 24.28 12.77 -4.04
CA LEU A 255 25.42 12.25 -3.29
C LEU A 255 24.99 11.20 -2.24
N GLU A 256 23.90 11.44 -1.50
CA GLU A 256 23.35 10.49 -0.52
C GLU A 256 23.03 9.12 -1.15
N PHE A 257 22.45 9.14 -2.35
CA PHE A 257 22.05 7.96 -3.10
C PHE A 257 23.16 7.37 -3.99
N GLN A 258 24.35 7.99 -4.04
CA GLN A 258 25.46 7.50 -4.87
C GLN A 258 25.84 6.05 -4.53
N GLY A 259 26.17 5.26 -5.55
CA GLY A 259 26.50 3.83 -5.42
C GLY A 259 25.32 2.88 -5.31
N LEU A 260 24.08 3.35 -5.11
CA LEU A 260 22.89 2.50 -4.93
C LEU A 260 22.59 1.60 -6.16
N THR A 261 22.42 0.28 -5.97
CA THR A 261 22.27 -0.65 -7.13
C THR A 261 20.82 -0.97 -7.53
N ILE A 262 19.83 -0.38 -6.87
CA ILE A 262 18.40 -0.48 -7.18
C ILE A 262 17.94 0.73 -8.00
N ALA A 263 16.93 0.55 -8.84
CA ALA A 263 16.36 1.64 -9.63
C ALA A 263 15.57 2.60 -8.73
N ALA A 264 16.05 3.84 -8.65
CA ALA A 264 15.45 4.91 -7.85
C ALA A 264 14.65 5.89 -8.72
N PHE A 265 13.62 6.52 -8.14
CA PHE A 265 12.84 7.59 -8.77
C PHE A 265 12.26 8.53 -7.69
N LEU A 266 11.89 9.76 -8.07
CA LEU A 266 11.12 10.62 -7.17
C LEU A 266 9.64 10.18 -7.22
N SER A 267 9.17 9.45 -6.19
CA SER A 267 7.79 8.93 -6.14
C SER A 267 6.75 10.02 -5.95
N GLU A 268 7.19 11.17 -5.43
CA GLU A 268 6.49 12.46 -5.45
C GLU A 268 7.54 13.58 -5.61
N PHE A 269 7.19 14.65 -6.32
CA PHE A 269 7.93 15.92 -6.29
C PHE A 269 7.05 17.14 -6.61
N GLY A 270 7.60 18.33 -6.33
CA GLY A 270 7.04 19.62 -6.73
C GLY A 270 6.58 20.48 -5.55
N CYS A 271 7.52 20.97 -4.74
CA CYS A 271 7.26 21.78 -3.54
C CYS A 271 6.34 22.99 -3.81
N LEU A 272 5.41 23.25 -2.89
CA LEU A 272 4.54 24.42 -2.94
C LEU A 272 5.23 25.67 -2.37
N ASN A 273 5.06 26.79 -3.06
CA ASN A 273 5.22 28.12 -2.48
C ASN A 273 3.82 28.72 -2.31
N PRO A 274 3.30 28.87 -1.07
CA PRO A 274 1.94 29.36 -0.84
C PRO A 274 1.63 30.67 -1.59
N GLY A 275 0.50 30.69 -2.31
CA GLY A 275 0.07 31.84 -3.11
C GLY A 275 0.81 32.04 -4.45
N LYS A 276 1.73 31.14 -4.85
CA LYS A 276 2.45 31.22 -6.14
C LYS A 276 2.35 29.90 -6.92
N PRO A 277 2.01 29.93 -8.22
CA PRO A 277 2.09 28.75 -9.07
C PRO A 277 3.51 28.19 -9.14
N ARG A 278 3.64 26.86 -9.22
CA ARG A 278 4.92 26.17 -9.28
C ARG A 278 5.60 26.33 -10.64
N GLY A 279 6.90 26.63 -10.63
CA GLY A 279 7.73 26.82 -11.82
C GLY A 279 8.27 25.53 -12.43
N TRP A 280 8.23 24.42 -11.68
CA TRP A 280 8.66 23.07 -12.06
C TRP A 280 10.08 23.03 -12.65
N VAL A 281 10.99 23.87 -12.15
CA VAL A 281 12.37 24.01 -12.66
C VAL A 281 13.16 22.71 -12.46
N GLU A 282 12.91 22.01 -11.36
CA GLU A 282 13.47 20.72 -10.95
C GLU A 282 13.31 19.62 -12.01
N VAL A 283 12.25 19.69 -12.82
CA VAL A 283 12.03 18.78 -13.96
C VAL A 283 13.20 18.86 -14.95
N THR A 284 13.79 20.03 -15.13
CA THR A 284 14.94 20.20 -16.04
C THR A 284 16.17 19.45 -15.52
N ALA A 285 16.44 19.51 -14.21
CA ALA A 285 17.55 18.81 -13.58
C ALA A 285 17.31 17.29 -13.54
N LEU A 286 16.12 16.86 -13.11
CA LEU A 286 15.72 15.45 -12.94
C LEU A 286 15.90 14.60 -14.21
N PHE A 287 15.60 15.17 -15.38
CA PHE A 287 15.76 14.50 -16.68
C PHE A 287 17.07 14.86 -17.40
N SER A 288 17.98 15.62 -16.78
CA SER A 288 19.31 15.92 -17.33
C SER A 288 20.37 14.91 -16.87
N THR A 289 21.58 14.98 -17.43
CA THR A 289 22.74 14.17 -16.99
C THR A 289 23.15 14.40 -15.53
N LEU A 290 22.71 15.48 -14.86
CA LEU A 290 22.96 15.72 -13.44
C LEU A 290 22.29 14.67 -12.54
N MET A 291 21.14 14.12 -12.96
CA MET A 291 20.34 13.21 -12.14
C MET A 291 19.99 11.89 -12.83
N SER A 292 19.89 11.86 -14.17
CA SER A 292 19.33 10.73 -14.94
C SER A 292 20.15 9.42 -14.96
N ASP A 293 21.39 9.45 -14.44
CA ASP A 293 22.22 8.27 -14.16
C ASP A 293 21.83 7.56 -12.84
N LEU A 294 21.27 8.31 -11.88
CA LEU A 294 20.86 7.78 -10.58
C LEU A 294 19.34 7.63 -10.46
N TRP A 295 18.62 8.60 -11.02
CA TRP A 295 17.17 8.73 -10.94
C TRP A 295 16.53 8.37 -12.28
N SER A 296 15.66 7.37 -12.29
CA SER A 296 14.83 7.01 -13.44
C SER A 296 13.58 7.89 -13.54
N GLY A 297 13.75 9.20 -13.33
CA GLY A 297 12.68 10.21 -13.39
C GLY A 297 11.87 10.34 -12.10
N GLY A 298 10.59 10.72 -12.22
CA GLY A 298 9.70 10.93 -11.08
C GLY A 298 8.25 11.30 -11.42
N VAL A 299 7.46 11.50 -10.37
CA VAL A 299 6.01 11.70 -10.40
C VAL A 299 5.65 13.05 -9.76
N ALA A 300 5.10 13.98 -10.53
CA ALA A 300 4.66 15.29 -10.04
C ALA A 300 3.38 15.17 -9.17
N TYR A 301 3.39 15.69 -7.95
CA TYR A 301 2.25 15.62 -7.02
C TYR A 301 1.40 16.91 -7.05
N ASN A 302 0.08 16.92 -7.18
CA ASN A 302 -0.89 15.87 -7.55
C ASN A 302 -1.79 16.40 -8.69
N TYR A 303 -2.44 15.53 -9.46
CA TYR A 303 -3.36 15.95 -10.52
C TYR A 303 -4.56 16.72 -9.97
N TYR A 304 -5.32 16.12 -9.05
CA TYR A 304 -6.48 16.76 -8.43
C TYR A 304 -6.09 17.63 -7.23
N PRO A 305 -6.93 18.62 -6.85
CA PRO A 305 -6.74 19.41 -5.65
C PRO A 305 -6.65 18.56 -4.38
N THR A 306 -5.77 18.98 -3.49
CA THR A 306 -5.61 18.45 -2.14
C THR A 306 -5.86 19.57 -1.12
N ALA A 307 -6.21 19.19 0.12
CA ALA A 307 -6.36 20.14 1.22
C ALA A 307 -5.08 20.96 1.55
N HIS A 308 -3.91 20.53 1.06
CA HIS A 308 -2.63 21.19 1.28
C HIS A 308 -2.24 22.19 0.17
N GLY A 309 -3.10 22.39 -0.83
CA GLY A 309 -2.86 23.36 -1.92
C GLY A 309 -2.15 22.79 -3.16
N TYR A 310 -1.85 21.48 -3.20
CA TYR A 310 -1.42 20.82 -4.44
C TYR A 310 -2.61 20.63 -5.39
N GLY A 311 -2.39 20.79 -6.69
CA GLY A 311 -3.32 20.43 -7.75
C GLY A 311 -2.87 20.94 -9.12
N LEU A 312 -3.16 20.22 -10.20
CA LEU A 312 -2.96 20.66 -11.58
C LEU A 312 -4.28 21.07 -12.27
N VAL A 313 -5.42 20.70 -11.68
CA VAL A 313 -6.74 21.16 -12.13
C VAL A 313 -7.51 21.74 -10.97
N ASP A 314 -8.28 22.79 -11.21
CA ASP A 314 -9.19 23.39 -10.24
C ASP A 314 -10.62 22.88 -10.53
N ASN A 315 -11.47 22.80 -9.50
CA ASN A 315 -12.90 22.51 -9.68
C ASN A 315 -13.67 23.82 -9.83
N VAL A 316 -14.23 24.06 -11.01
CA VAL A 316 -15.11 25.20 -11.28
C VAL A 316 -16.46 24.64 -11.72
N GLU A 317 -17.48 24.81 -10.88
CA GLU A 317 -18.86 24.35 -11.16
C GLU A 317 -18.95 22.86 -11.54
N GLY A 318 -18.20 22.00 -10.83
CA GLY A 318 -18.15 20.56 -11.10
C GLY A 318 -17.25 20.15 -12.27
N LYS A 319 -16.60 21.11 -12.95
CA LYS A 319 -15.69 20.85 -14.08
C LYS A 319 -14.23 21.01 -13.65
N TRP A 320 -13.39 20.07 -14.07
CA TRP A 320 -11.95 20.10 -13.83
C TRP A 320 -11.23 20.92 -14.91
N ILE A 321 -10.81 22.14 -14.57
CA ILE A 321 -10.15 23.09 -15.47
C ILE A 321 -8.65 23.13 -15.16
N ARG A 322 -7.78 23.13 -16.19
CA ARG A 322 -6.32 23.23 -16.04
C ARG A 322 -5.93 24.57 -15.42
N ASN A 323 -5.10 24.53 -14.38
CA ASN A 323 -4.62 25.71 -13.69
C ASN A 323 -3.21 26.12 -14.16
N LYS A 324 -2.61 27.13 -13.51
CA LYS A 324 -1.29 27.65 -13.91
C LYS A 324 -0.15 26.65 -13.66
N ASP A 325 -0.25 25.81 -12.63
CA ASP A 325 0.73 24.74 -12.38
C ASP A 325 0.75 23.73 -13.52
N PHE A 326 -0.42 23.37 -14.07
CA PHE A 326 -0.50 22.46 -15.22
C PHE A 326 0.22 23.02 -16.44
N GLU A 327 -0.03 24.29 -16.82
CA GLU A 327 0.61 24.84 -18.01
C GLU A 327 2.13 25.01 -17.80
N ASN A 328 2.58 25.34 -16.58
CA ASN A 328 4.01 25.38 -16.25
C ASN A 328 4.67 23.99 -16.32
N LEU A 329 4.04 22.96 -15.72
CA LEU A 329 4.53 21.58 -15.77
C LEU A 329 4.55 21.07 -17.22
N SER A 330 3.50 21.35 -17.98
CA SER A 330 3.40 21.04 -19.40
C SER A 330 4.61 21.60 -20.17
N GLN A 331 4.93 22.88 -19.99
CA GLN A 331 6.09 23.52 -20.64
C GLN A 331 7.39 22.79 -20.31
N ARG A 332 7.67 22.54 -19.02
CA ARG A 332 8.90 21.84 -18.58
C ARG A 332 8.97 20.42 -19.15
N TYR A 333 7.88 19.67 -19.10
CA TYR A 333 7.77 18.34 -19.67
C TYR A 333 7.87 18.29 -21.21
N HIS A 334 7.65 19.39 -21.93
CA HIS A 334 7.90 19.44 -23.37
C HIS A 334 9.37 19.71 -23.72
N LEU A 335 10.14 20.33 -22.82
CA LEU A 335 11.52 20.73 -23.06
C LEU A 335 12.53 19.60 -22.76
N VAL A 336 12.24 18.74 -21.78
CA VAL A 336 13.16 17.68 -21.37
C VAL A 336 13.36 16.60 -22.43
N LYS A 337 14.63 16.20 -22.62
CA LYS A 337 15.07 15.12 -23.51
C LYS A 337 16.09 14.27 -22.75
N PRO A 338 15.66 13.27 -21.95
CA PRO A 338 16.58 12.48 -21.15
C PRO A 338 17.53 11.65 -22.01
N PRO A 339 18.78 11.43 -21.55
CA PRO A 339 19.78 10.68 -22.31
C PRO A 339 19.41 9.19 -22.38
N ASN A 340 19.64 8.56 -23.54
CA ASN A 340 19.46 7.11 -23.68
C ASN A 340 20.71 6.33 -23.23
N MET A 341 21.16 6.58 -21.99
CA MET A 341 22.38 6.02 -21.41
C MET A 341 22.20 5.62 -19.93
N PRO A 342 22.93 4.61 -19.43
CA PRO A 342 23.77 3.69 -20.20
C PRO A 342 22.94 2.75 -21.09
N LYS A 343 23.48 2.33 -22.22
CA LYS A 343 22.82 1.31 -23.08
C LYS A 343 22.81 -0.03 -22.36
N LEU A 344 21.69 -0.76 -22.50
CA LEU A 344 21.51 -2.08 -21.88
C LEU A 344 22.65 -3.06 -22.22
N SER A 345 23.13 -3.06 -23.47
CA SER A 345 24.23 -3.93 -23.94
C SER A 345 25.60 -3.63 -23.30
N SER A 346 25.78 -2.45 -22.72
CA SER A 346 27.02 -2.01 -22.05
C SER A 346 26.94 -2.03 -20.52
N LEU A 347 25.80 -2.46 -19.97
CA LEU A 347 25.51 -2.31 -18.54
C LEU A 347 26.16 -3.41 -17.69
N VAL A 348 27.10 -3.02 -16.82
CA VAL A 348 27.57 -3.85 -15.72
C VAL A 348 26.63 -3.68 -14.53
N VAL A 349 26.11 -4.79 -13.98
CA VAL A 349 25.18 -4.78 -12.83
C VAL A 349 25.92 -5.17 -11.54
N PRO A 350 26.40 -4.20 -10.73
CA PRO A 350 26.91 -4.50 -9.40
C PRO A 350 25.78 -5.01 -8.50
N LYS A 351 26.05 -6.02 -7.66
CA LYS A 351 25.12 -6.50 -6.64
C LYS A 351 25.27 -5.72 -5.35
N GLN A 352 24.16 -5.33 -4.73
CA GLN A 352 24.17 -4.75 -3.39
C GLN A 352 24.62 -5.80 -2.37
N LYS A 353 25.80 -5.62 -1.77
CA LYS A 353 26.15 -6.33 -0.54
C LYS A 353 25.32 -5.76 0.61
N CYS A 354 24.77 -6.63 1.45
CA CYS A 354 24.23 -6.19 2.74
C CYS A 354 25.41 -5.69 3.60
N ALA A 355 25.28 -4.51 4.18
CA ALA A 355 26.16 -4.11 5.28
C ALA A 355 25.89 -5.02 6.49
N SER A 356 26.91 -5.29 7.31
CA SER A 356 26.68 -5.81 8.65
C SER A 356 25.89 -4.78 9.44
N THR A 357 24.79 -5.20 10.05
CA THR A 357 23.69 -4.34 10.56
C THR A 357 24.03 -3.51 11.80
N ASN A 358 25.32 -3.38 12.14
CA ASN A 358 25.82 -2.90 13.42
C ASN A 358 26.88 -1.79 13.27
N VAL A 359 26.94 -1.11 12.12
CA VAL A 359 27.88 0.00 11.88
C VAL A 359 27.10 1.30 11.70
N ASN A 360 27.09 2.13 12.75
CA ASN A 360 26.38 3.42 12.90
C ASN A 360 24.87 3.30 13.20
N SER A 361 24.21 4.47 13.31
CA SER A 361 22.84 4.71 13.81
C SER A 361 21.69 4.09 13.00
N PHE A 362 21.99 3.21 12.04
CA PHE A 362 21.02 2.51 11.20
C PHE A 362 21.07 1.00 11.49
N ALA A 363 20.37 0.58 12.54
CA ALA A 363 20.37 -0.81 13.02
C ALA A 363 19.06 -1.53 12.67
N ILE A 364 18.91 -1.96 11.41
CA ILE A 364 17.81 -2.85 10.99
C ILE A 364 18.32 -4.29 10.92
N THR A 365 17.62 -5.23 11.58
CA THR A 365 17.95 -6.66 11.45
C THR A 365 17.81 -7.16 10.01
N SER A 366 18.69 -8.10 9.63
CA SER A 366 18.62 -8.80 8.35
C SER A 366 17.66 -10.00 8.39
N VAL A 367 17.24 -10.44 9.57
CA VAL A 367 16.27 -11.52 9.80
C VAL A 367 14.87 -11.02 9.47
N LEU A 368 14.16 -11.73 8.59
CA LEU A 368 12.81 -11.39 8.19
C LEU A 368 11.77 -12.17 9.02
N PRO A 369 10.56 -11.62 9.21
CA PRO A 369 9.45 -12.39 9.77
C PRO A 369 9.11 -13.62 8.91
N PRO A 370 8.42 -14.63 9.49
CA PRO A 370 7.85 -15.75 8.76
C PRO A 370 7.02 -15.29 7.56
N GLN A 371 6.93 -16.14 6.56
CA GLN A 371 5.95 -15.95 5.48
C GLN A 371 4.55 -16.24 6.05
N PRO A 372 3.57 -15.33 5.91
CA PRO A 372 2.20 -15.63 6.31
C PRO A 372 1.67 -16.86 5.57
N ASN A 373 1.03 -17.79 6.28
CA ASN A 373 0.54 -19.04 5.70
C ASN A 373 -0.94 -19.23 6.07
N VAL A 374 -1.83 -18.87 5.14
CA VAL A 374 -3.28 -18.84 5.34
C VAL A 374 -3.80 -20.23 5.72
N GLU A 375 -3.36 -21.27 5.02
CA GLU A 375 -3.76 -22.65 5.23
C GLU A 375 -3.28 -23.20 6.59
N ALA A 376 -2.07 -22.87 7.02
CA ALA A 376 -1.55 -23.26 8.33
C ALA A 376 -2.26 -22.56 9.50
N CYS A 377 -2.50 -21.24 9.39
CA CYS A 377 -3.26 -20.50 10.41
C CYS A 377 -4.71 -21.01 10.49
N ASN A 378 -5.36 -21.24 9.33
CA ASN A 378 -6.70 -21.85 9.27
C ASN A 378 -6.73 -23.26 9.86
N CYS A 379 -5.72 -24.10 9.59
CA CYS A 379 -5.59 -25.43 10.18
C CYS A 379 -5.62 -25.36 11.72
N LEU A 380 -4.95 -24.37 12.32
CA LEU A 380 -4.94 -24.17 13.77
C LEU A 380 -6.25 -23.67 14.34
N ASP A 381 -6.91 -22.71 13.68
CA ASP A 381 -8.25 -22.26 14.08
C ASP A 381 -9.28 -23.39 14.06
N HIS A 382 -9.12 -24.38 13.17
CA HIS A 382 -9.98 -25.56 13.15
C HIS A 382 -9.55 -26.65 14.16
N ALA A 383 -8.27 -26.98 14.26
CA ALA A 383 -7.81 -28.17 14.99
C ALA A 383 -7.30 -27.92 16.42
N ALA A 384 -6.66 -26.77 16.68
CA ALA A 384 -5.88 -26.57 17.91
C ALA A 384 -6.63 -25.86 19.05
N PHE A 385 -7.38 -24.79 18.72
CA PHE A 385 -7.83 -23.86 19.75
C PHE A 385 -9.12 -24.30 20.45
N SER A 386 -9.01 -24.53 21.76
CA SER A 386 -10.12 -24.90 22.66
C SER A 386 -10.87 -23.69 23.24
N CYS A 387 -10.26 -22.51 23.20
CA CYS A 387 -10.90 -21.24 23.53
C CYS A 387 -10.72 -20.27 22.36
N GLN A 388 -11.83 -19.72 21.85
CA GLN A 388 -11.80 -18.85 20.66
C GLN A 388 -12.57 -17.56 20.88
N VAL A 389 -12.01 -16.45 20.42
CA VAL A 389 -12.67 -15.15 20.34
C VAL A 389 -13.90 -15.24 19.43
N ARG A 390 -14.96 -14.52 19.77
CA ARG A 390 -16.15 -14.45 18.94
C ARG A 390 -15.88 -13.69 17.63
N LYS A 391 -16.60 -14.07 16.58
CA LYS A 391 -16.48 -13.49 15.23
C LYS A 391 -16.92 -12.03 15.13
N ASP A 392 -17.65 -11.51 16.12
CA ASP A 392 -18.13 -10.13 16.22
C ASP A 392 -17.24 -9.24 17.13
N ALA A 393 -16.14 -9.76 17.68
CA ALA A 393 -15.19 -8.96 18.44
C ALA A 393 -14.48 -7.93 17.54
N SER A 394 -14.42 -6.67 18.00
CA SER A 394 -13.78 -5.60 17.23
C SER A 394 -12.24 -5.73 17.23
N PRO A 395 -11.53 -5.20 16.22
CA PRO A 395 -10.06 -5.20 16.19
C PRO A 395 -9.40 -4.52 17.40
N MET A 396 -10.06 -3.54 18.02
CA MET A 396 -9.58 -2.90 19.25
C MET A 396 -9.68 -3.87 20.43
N VAL A 397 -10.84 -4.49 20.63
CA VAL A 397 -11.06 -5.49 21.69
C VAL A 397 -10.11 -6.68 21.51
N MET A 398 -9.93 -7.17 20.28
CA MET A 398 -8.96 -8.26 20.03
C MET A 398 -7.52 -7.87 20.40
N SER A 399 -7.11 -6.61 20.16
CA SER A 399 -5.78 -6.13 20.55
C SER A 399 -5.63 -6.03 22.07
N GLU A 400 -6.62 -5.48 22.76
CA GLU A 400 -6.59 -5.31 24.22
C GLU A 400 -6.63 -6.66 24.95
N LEU A 401 -7.46 -7.60 24.46
CA LEU A 401 -7.51 -8.97 24.97
C LEU A 401 -6.18 -9.70 24.70
N LEU A 402 -5.54 -9.50 23.55
CA LEU A 402 -4.24 -10.12 23.27
C LEU A 402 -3.17 -9.64 24.24
N ASP A 403 -3.04 -8.33 24.41
CA ASP A 403 -2.02 -7.73 25.28
C ASP A 403 -2.23 -8.09 26.76
N SER A 404 -3.48 -8.10 27.22
CA SER A 404 -3.82 -8.48 28.61
C SER A 404 -3.65 -9.98 28.87
N THR A 405 -4.10 -10.85 27.95
CA THR A 405 -3.92 -12.30 28.07
C THR A 405 -2.45 -12.68 28.09
N CYS A 406 -1.63 -12.06 27.22
CA CYS A 406 -0.19 -12.32 27.20
C CYS A 406 0.54 -11.87 28.47
N LYS A 407 0.13 -10.76 29.08
CA LYS A 407 0.63 -10.35 30.41
C LYS A 407 0.22 -11.34 31.50
N ALA A 408 -1.03 -11.80 31.49
CA ALA A 408 -1.50 -12.79 32.48
C ALA A 408 -0.74 -14.12 32.36
N ILE A 409 -0.51 -14.62 31.15
CA ILE A 409 0.30 -15.81 30.90
C ILE A 409 1.76 -15.59 31.35
N GLY A 410 2.37 -14.45 31.00
CA GLY A 410 3.76 -14.14 31.36
C GLY A 410 4.01 -14.05 32.87
N ASN A 411 3.04 -13.54 33.64
CA ASN A 411 3.08 -13.52 35.11
C ASN A 411 2.90 -14.92 35.74
N SER A 412 2.49 -15.94 34.96
CA SER A 412 2.17 -17.28 35.45
C SER A 412 3.27 -18.32 35.17
N ILE A 413 4.43 -17.91 34.62
CA ILE A 413 5.46 -18.81 34.09
C ILE A 413 6.82 -18.52 34.76
N PRO A 414 7.56 -19.53 35.27
CA PRO A 414 8.89 -19.32 35.85
C PRO A 414 9.92 -18.85 34.82
N PRO A 415 10.85 -17.94 35.18
CA PRO A 415 11.90 -17.49 34.28
C PRO A 415 12.81 -18.65 33.86
N GLY A 416 13.02 -18.81 32.55
CA GLY A 416 13.89 -19.83 31.95
C GLY A 416 13.16 -20.97 31.25
N SER A 417 11.84 -21.13 31.47
CA SER A 417 11.00 -21.96 30.60
C SER A 417 10.58 -21.17 29.36
N GLY A 418 10.71 -21.76 28.16
CA GLY A 418 10.50 -21.09 26.87
C GLY A 418 9.04 -20.86 26.50
N GLU A 419 8.18 -20.58 27.48
CA GLU A 419 6.73 -20.64 27.36
C GLU A 419 6.05 -19.27 27.58
N GLY A 420 4.91 -19.07 26.92
CA GLY A 420 4.15 -17.83 26.95
C GLY A 420 3.61 -17.46 25.58
N CYS A 421 3.51 -16.16 25.29
CA CYS A 421 3.11 -15.66 23.97
C CYS A 421 4.24 -15.67 22.92
N GLY A 422 5.40 -16.30 23.18
CA GLY A 422 6.57 -16.29 22.29
C GLY A 422 6.24 -16.68 20.83
N LEU A 423 5.40 -17.69 20.62
CA LEU A 423 5.01 -18.15 19.27
C LEU A 423 4.18 -17.12 18.47
N ILE A 424 3.46 -16.21 19.13
CA ILE A 424 2.63 -15.17 18.48
C ILE A 424 3.27 -13.77 18.51
N SER A 425 4.34 -13.59 19.29
CA SER A 425 5.01 -12.31 19.47
C SER A 425 6.09 -12.04 18.42
N SER A 426 6.47 -10.77 18.29
CA SER A 426 7.57 -10.31 17.45
C SER A 426 8.45 -9.31 18.22
N SER A 427 9.74 -9.28 17.90
CA SER A 427 10.71 -8.32 18.40
C SER A 427 11.69 -8.00 17.26
N PRO A 428 11.30 -7.14 16.31
CA PRO A 428 12.07 -6.91 15.08
C PRO A 428 13.49 -6.40 15.36
N ASN A 429 13.66 -5.52 16.35
CA ASN A 429 14.97 -5.02 16.78
C ASN A 429 15.92 -6.10 17.30
N LYS A 430 15.41 -7.31 17.60
CA LYS A 430 16.20 -8.49 17.99
C LYS A 430 16.22 -9.58 16.90
N GLY A 431 15.53 -9.39 15.78
CA GLY A 431 15.33 -10.43 14.76
C GLY A 431 14.53 -11.65 15.23
N VAL A 432 13.73 -11.51 16.29
CA VAL A 432 12.95 -12.62 16.86
C VAL A 432 11.51 -12.52 16.42
N TYR A 433 10.99 -13.58 15.81
CA TYR A 433 9.61 -13.68 15.34
C TYR A 433 9.07 -15.08 15.65
N GLY A 434 7.96 -15.16 16.40
CA GLY A 434 7.27 -16.42 16.61
C GLY A 434 6.59 -16.92 15.32
N ILE A 435 6.48 -18.23 15.13
CA ILE A 435 5.92 -18.82 13.90
C ILE A 435 4.47 -18.38 13.61
N LEU A 436 3.70 -18.08 14.65
CA LEU A 436 2.33 -17.58 14.57
C LEU A 436 2.24 -16.04 14.54
N SER A 437 3.35 -15.30 14.60
CA SER A 437 3.32 -13.83 14.55
C SER A 437 2.77 -13.30 13.22
N ALA A 438 2.84 -14.12 12.17
CA ALA A 438 2.29 -13.88 10.83
C ALA A 438 0.86 -14.42 10.63
N CYS A 439 0.22 -14.99 11.66
CA CYS A 439 -1.20 -15.33 11.62
C CYS A 439 -2.09 -14.13 12.00
N SER A 440 -3.40 -14.23 11.71
CA SER A 440 -4.38 -13.16 11.93
C SER A 440 -4.42 -12.74 13.41
N SER A 441 -4.86 -11.51 13.67
CA SER A 441 -5.02 -11.05 15.06
C SER A 441 -5.96 -11.96 15.88
N ALA A 442 -6.97 -12.55 15.24
CA ALA A 442 -7.87 -13.52 15.85
C ALA A 442 -7.18 -14.87 16.13
N THR A 443 -6.44 -15.44 15.17
CA THR A 443 -5.68 -16.71 15.34
C THR A 443 -4.67 -16.57 16.48
N ARG A 444 -3.95 -15.44 16.56
CA ARG A 444 -3.00 -15.17 17.67
C ARG A 444 -3.71 -15.08 19.02
N LEU A 445 -4.87 -14.42 19.05
CA LEU A 445 -5.68 -14.33 20.27
C LEU A 445 -6.24 -15.69 20.70
N ASN A 446 -6.71 -16.51 19.76
CA ASN A 446 -7.20 -17.86 20.02
C ASN A 446 -6.10 -18.76 20.60
N TYR A 447 -4.84 -18.63 20.12
CA TYR A 447 -3.68 -19.28 20.75
C TYR A 447 -3.48 -18.82 22.19
N ALA A 448 -3.44 -17.50 22.45
CA ALA A 448 -3.25 -16.96 23.80
C ALA A 448 -4.39 -17.37 24.76
N MET A 449 -5.65 -17.20 24.34
CA MET A 449 -6.83 -17.62 25.10
C MET A 449 -6.83 -19.13 25.38
N THR A 450 -6.42 -19.96 24.42
CA THR A 450 -6.30 -21.42 24.62
C THR A 450 -5.20 -21.77 25.62
N ARG A 451 -4.00 -21.14 25.54
CA ARG A 451 -2.93 -21.33 26.54
C ARG A 451 -3.38 -20.89 27.93
N TYR A 452 -4.08 -19.75 28.05
CA TYR A 452 -4.62 -19.27 29.32
C TYR A 452 -5.69 -20.22 29.90
N PHE A 453 -6.63 -20.70 29.07
CA PHE A 453 -7.67 -21.65 29.45
C PHE A 453 -7.08 -23.00 29.92
N ILE A 454 -6.01 -23.48 29.28
CA ILE A 454 -5.26 -24.67 29.72
C ILE A 454 -4.58 -24.42 31.07
N ASN A 455 -3.88 -23.30 31.24
CA ASN A 455 -3.22 -22.94 32.50
C ASN A 455 -4.22 -22.77 33.67
N ALA A 456 -5.45 -22.36 33.38
CA ALA A 456 -6.56 -22.27 34.33
C ALA A 456 -7.26 -23.62 34.60
N GLY A 457 -6.64 -24.76 34.25
CA GLY A 457 -7.20 -26.09 34.51
C GLY A 457 -8.46 -26.42 33.71
N LEU A 458 -8.67 -25.76 32.57
CA LEU A 458 -9.87 -25.89 31.72
C LEU A 458 -11.17 -25.41 32.41
N ASP A 459 -11.11 -24.52 33.40
CA ASP A 459 -12.32 -23.85 33.92
C ASP A 459 -13.00 -23.06 32.80
N LYS A 460 -14.25 -23.40 32.50
CA LYS A 460 -15.05 -22.75 31.45
C LYS A 460 -15.16 -21.23 31.65
N LYS A 461 -15.09 -20.74 32.89
CA LYS A 461 -15.09 -19.29 33.20
C LYS A 461 -13.82 -18.58 32.71
N ALA A 462 -12.68 -19.28 32.67
CA ALA A 462 -11.42 -18.72 32.20
C ALA A 462 -11.38 -18.46 30.68
N CYS A 463 -12.40 -18.94 29.94
CA CYS A 463 -12.57 -18.70 28.51
C CYS A 463 -13.70 -17.71 28.19
N ASP A 464 -14.30 -17.05 29.18
CA ASP A 464 -15.36 -16.07 28.94
C ASP A 464 -14.83 -14.75 28.35
N PHE A 465 -13.72 -14.24 28.90
CA PHE A 465 -13.10 -12.96 28.51
C PHE A 465 -14.11 -11.79 28.41
N SER A 466 -14.95 -11.65 29.44
CA SER A 466 -16.05 -10.67 29.50
C SER A 466 -17.06 -10.84 28.35
N GLY A 467 -17.44 -12.10 28.07
CA GLY A 467 -18.34 -12.50 27.00
C GLY A 467 -17.78 -12.39 25.57
N ASN A 468 -16.48 -12.12 25.40
CA ASN A 468 -15.83 -11.97 24.09
C ASN A 468 -15.29 -13.28 23.50
N ALA A 469 -15.25 -14.37 24.28
CA ALA A 469 -14.73 -15.66 23.83
C ALA A 469 -15.68 -16.82 24.19
N THR A 470 -15.39 -17.99 23.60
CA THR A 470 -16.24 -19.19 23.68
C THR A 470 -15.39 -20.46 23.78
N VAL A 471 -15.76 -21.33 24.73
CA VAL A 471 -15.20 -22.68 24.86
C VAL A 471 -15.70 -23.52 23.69
N GLN A 472 -14.78 -24.15 22.96
CA GLN A 472 -15.12 -25.10 21.91
C GLN A 472 -15.63 -26.40 22.53
N ASN A 473 -16.70 -26.96 21.98
CA ASN A 473 -17.30 -28.21 22.43
C ASN A 473 -17.38 -29.21 21.25
N PRO A 474 -16.67 -30.36 21.30
CA PRO A 474 -15.76 -30.79 22.36
C PRO A 474 -14.52 -29.88 22.50
N ILE A 475 -13.92 -29.89 23.70
CA ILE A 475 -12.61 -29.27 23.94
C ILE A 475 -11.60 -29.98 23.04
N LYS A 476 -10.94 -29.24 22.15
CA LYS A 476 -10.08 -29.79 21.09
C LYS A 476 -8.78 -30.37 21.66
N LEU A 477 -7.93 -29.50 22.20
CA LEU A 477 -6.66 -29.84 22.86
C LEU A 477 -6.68 -29.40 24.33
N LYS A 478 -5.96 -30.13 25.19
CA LYS A 478 -6.07 -30.00 26.66
C LYS A 478 -4.76 -29.62 27.36
N SER A 479 -3.64 -29.67 26.64
CA SER A 479 -2.31 -29.34 27.18
C SER A 479 -1.50 -28.46 26.22
N ALA A 480 -0.57 -27.67 26.76
CA ALA A 480 0.32 -26.80 25.99
C ALA A 480 1.10 -27.57 24.90
N GLY A 481 1.69 -28.72 25.27
CA GLY A 481 2.44 -29.56 24.34
C GLY A 481 1.60 -30.22 23.24
N GLU A 482 0.29 -30.36 23.40
CA GLU A 482 -0.60 -30.71 22.28
C GLU A 482 -0.75 -29.54 21.31
N VAL A 483 -1.01 -28.34 21.82
CA VAL A 483 -1.15 -27.12 20.99
C VAL A 483 0.14 -26.86 20.20
N ASP A 484 1.30 -26.94 20.84
CA ASP A 484 2.58 -26.63 20.19
C ASP A 484 2.97 -27.71 19.15
N ARG A 485 2.62 -28.99 19.37
CA ARG A 485 2.74 -30.04 18.35
C ARG A 485 1.81 -29.81 17.16
N GLU A 486 0.59 -29.35 17.43
CA GLU A 486 -0.40 -29.06 16.38
C GLU A 486 0.02 -27.83 15.55
N VAL A 487 0.68 -26.83 16.16
CA VAL A 487 1.39 -25.74 15.45
C VAL A 487 2.43 -26.30 14.49
N GLY A 488 3.32 -27.19 14.95
CA GLY A 488 4.29 -27.86 14.08
C GLY A 488 3.61 -28.58 12.91
N ARG A 489 2.63 -29.43 13.21
CA ARG A 489 1.88 -30.24 12.23
C ARG A 489 1.19 -29.38 11.17
N CYS A 490 0.46 -28.35 11.58
CA CYS A 490 -0.28 -27.48 10.66
C CYS A 490 0.64 -26.66 9.73
N PHE A 491 1.83 -26.28 10.18
CA PHE A 491 2.81 -25.59 9.33
C PHE A 491 3.58 -26.56 8.42
N GLU A 492 3.92 -27.76 8.90
CA GLU A 492 4.59 -28.80 8.10
C GLU A 492 3.76 -29.23 6.89
N ILE A 493 2.50 -29.62 7.11
CA ILE A 493 1.61 -30.08 6.01
C ILE A 493 1.27 -28.97 5.00
N ASN A 494 1.39 -27.70 5.38
CA ASN A 494 1.08 -26.54 4.55
C ASN A 494 2.33 -25.76 4.11
N ALA A 495 3.54 -26.30 4.28
CA ALA A 495 4.78 -25.61 3.95
C ALA A 495 4.86 -25.11 2.49
N ASN A 496 4.19 -25.82 1.56
CA ASN A 496 4.14 -25.46 0.14
C ASN A 496 2.96 -24.55 -0.26
N ASN A 497 2.01 -24.28 0.65
CA ASN A 497 0.79 -23.53 0.35
C ASN A 497 0.89 -22.02 0.69
N SER A 498 1.98 -21.57 1.30
CA SER A 498 2.18 -20.24 1.93
C SER A 498 1.99 -18.99 1.06
N ILE A 499 1.63 -19.14 -0.22
CA ILE A 499 1.53 -18.05 -1.21
C ILE A 499 0.22 -18.13 -2.00
N LEU A 500 -0.56 -19.19 -1.85
CA LEU A 500 -1.73 -19.47 -2.68
C LEU A 500 -2.98 -19.63 -1.81
N PRO A 501 -3.70 -18.53 -1.48
CA PRO A 501 -5.10 -18.65 -1.06
C PRO A 501 -5.83 -19.44 -2.14
N ASN A 502 -6.22 -20.66 -1.79
CA ASN A 502 -6.43 -21.71 -2.79
C ASN A 502 -7.56 -21.35 -3.77
N LYS A 503 -7.27 -21.33 -5.08
CA LYS A 503 -8.22 -20.97 -6.15
C LYS A 503 -9.21 -22.11 -6.42
N LYS A 504 -9.98 -22.53 -5.39
CA LYS A 504 -11.07 -23.53 -5.50
C LYS A 504 -12.00 -23.58 -4.28
N THR A 505 -12.85 -22.56 -4.14
CA THR A 505 -14.17 -22.69 -3.52
C THR A 505 -15.23 -21.99 -4.36
N THR A 506 -15.43 -22.47 -5.60
CA THR A 506 -16.69 -22.30 -6.33
C THR A 506 -17.79 -23.17 -5.70
N GLY A 507 -18.05 -22.93 -4.41
CA GLY A 507 -19.23 -23.36 -3.68
C GLY A 507 -20.09 -22.12 -3.47
N ALA A 508 -20.65 -21.60 -4.56
CA ALA A 508 -21.57 -20.47 -4.50
C ALA A 508 -22.85 -20.90 -3.76
N SER A 509 -22.85 -20.79 -2.43
CA SER A 509 -24.08 -20.76 -1.68
C SER A 509 -24.91 -19.60 -2.22
N LYS A 510 -26.09 -19.92 -2.78
CA LYS A 510 -27.05 -18.94 -3.29
C LYS A 510 -27.73 -18.21 -2.13
N ASN A 511 -26.95 -17.50 -1.33
CA ASN A 511 -27.46 -16.42 -0.51
C ASN A 511 -27.55 -15.19 -1.40
N THR A 512 -28.70 -15.06 -2.05
CA THR A 512 -29.20 -13.81 -2.61
C THR A 512 -28.91 -12.68 -1.61
N PRO A 513 -28.39 -11.51 -2.03
CA PRO A 513 -28.25 -10.38 -1.11
C PRO A 513 -29.59 -10.13 -0.43
N ALA A 514 -29.63 -10.24 0.89
CA ALA A 514 -30.84 -9.95 1.64
C ALA A 514 -31.23 -8.51 1.34
N GLN A 515 -32.37 -8.31 0.67
CA GLN A 515 -32.90 -6.98 0.45
C GLN A 515 -33.04 -6.31 1.81
N ILE A 516 -32.42 -5.14 1.97
CA ILE A 516 -32.45 -4.38 3.21
C ILE A 516 -33.91 -4.04 3.48
N ASN A 517 -34.51 -4.71 4.47
CA ASN A 517 -35.86 -4.41 4.91
C ASN A 517 -35.86 -3.04 5.60
N SER A 518 -36.22 -2.02 4.83
CA SER A 518 -36.19 -0.61 5.21
C SER A 518 -37.08 -0.28 6.43
N ASN A 519 -37.99 -1.18 6.81
CA ASN A 519 -38.79 -1.04 8.03
C ASN A 519 -38.02 -1.44 9.31
N ALA A 520 -37.09 -2.41 9.22
CA ALA A 520 -36.25 -2.78 10.37
C ALA A 520 -35.25 -1.65 10.72
N TYR A 521 -34.67 -1.00 9.71
CA TYR A 521 -33.73 0.12 9.88
C TYR A 521 -34.39 1.40 10.44
N LYS A 522 -35.68 1.62 10.17
CA LYS A 522 -36.44 2.72 10.78
C LYS A 522 -36.75 2.47 12.27
N ASN A 523 -37.01 1.22 12.64
CA ASN A 523 -37.34 0.86 14.03
C ASN A 523 -36.13 0.90 14.99
N SER A 524 -34.89 0.87 14.49
CA SER A 524 -33.70 1.08 15.33
C SER A 524 -33.45 2.55 15.69
N ILE A 525 -34.13 3.51 15.06
CA ILE A 525 -33.95 4.96 15.31
C ILE A 525 -35.03 5.50 16.28
N SER A 526 -36.19 4.84 16.38
CA SER A 526 -37.28 5.22 17.28
C SER A 526 -37.13 4.71 18.73
N GLY A 527 -36.09 3.92 19.03
CA GLY A 527 -35.87 3.32 20.36
C GLY A 527 -35.38 4.27 21.46
N VAL A 528 -34.98 5.51 21.14
CA VAL A 528 -34.42 6.47 22.12
C VAL A 528 -35.39 7.65 22.35
N ARG A 529 -36.65 7.35 22.69
CA ARG A 529 -37.57 8.30 23.34
C ARG A 529 -38.75 7.58 24.00
N GLY A 530 -38.67 7.40 25.31
CA GLY A 530 -39.81 6.92 26.09
C GLY A 530 -39.47 6.43 27.49
N GLN A 531 -39.42 7.34 28.47
CA GLN A 531 -40.40 7.44 29.56
C GLN A 531 -39.86 8.20 30.78
N SER A 532 -40.33 9.43 30.97
CA SER A 532 -40.81 9.92 32.28
C SER A 532 -41.69 11.14 32.03
N GLY A 533 -43.00 10.97 32.17
CA GLY A 533 -43.97 12.06 32.10
C GLY A 533 -44.52 12.34 33.49
N THR A 534 -44.38 13.58 33.95
CA THR A 534 -45.15 14.14 35.08
C THR A 534 -45.70 15.50 34.69
N GLN A 535 -46.81 15.89 35.33
CA GLN A 535 -47.78 16.82 34.76
C GLN A 535 -47.45 18.31 34.96
N SER A 536 -48.13 19.09 34.12
CA SER A 536 -48.22 20.55 34.08
C SER A 536 -48.29 21.31 35.40
N SER A 537 -47.62 22.46 35.43
CA SER A 537 -48.29 23.74 35.71
C SER A 537 -47.53 24.89 35.04
N ALA A 538 -48.22 25.99 34.73
CA ALA A 538 -47.66 27.14 34.04
C ALA A 538 -47.58 28.35 34.96
N SER A 539 -46.46 29.08 34.92
CA SER A 539 -46.41 30.48 35.37
C SER A 539 -45.35 31.27 34.61
N SER A 540 -45.76 32.44 34.15
CA SER A 540 -44.96 33.46 33.47
C SER A 540 -43.98 34.16 34.42
N TRP A 541 -42.77 34.54 33.96
CA TRP A 541 -42.09 35.80 34.36
C TRP A 541 -41.04 36.21 33.29
N ARG A 542 -41.10 37.47 32.83
CA ARG A 542 -39.99 38.29 32.27
C ARG A 542 -39.28 39.01 33.45
N PRO A 543 -38.18 39.81 33.33
CA PRO A 543 -37.43 40.31 32.17
C PRO A 543 -35.97 39.76 32.20
N SER A 544 -34.84 40.41 31.83
CA SER A 544 -34.47 41.76 31.33
C SER A 544 -33.14 41.73 30.57
N GLU A 545 -32.79 42.84 29.91
CA GLU A 545 -31.47 43.14 29.34
C GLU A 545 -30.43 43.52 30.41
N SER A 546 -29.14 43.37 30.12
CA SER A 546 -28.19 44.51 29.96
C SER A 546 -26.75 44.02 29.71
N ASP A 547 -26.09 44.67 28.74
CA ASP A 547 -24.68 45.14 28.70
C ASP A 547 -23.50 44.21 29.03
N ALA A 548 -22.26 44.46 28.58
CA ALA A 548 -21.68 45.13 27.40
C ALA A 548 -20.14 44.93 27.46
N PHE A 549 -19.42 45.38 26.42
CA PHE A 549 -17.94 45.39 26.32
C PHE A 549 -17.24 44.02 26.22
N GLY A 550 -16.10 43.88 25.53
CA GLY A 550 -15.36 44.87 24.74
C GLY A 550 -14.17 44.24 24.02
N VAL A 551 -13.75 44.82 22.90
CA VAL A 551 -12.65 44.32 22.04
C VAL A 551 -11.28 44.73 22.60
N GLY A 552 -10.27 43.85 22.54
CA GLY A 552 -8.87 44.18 22.88
C GLY A 552 -7.86 43.31 22.14
N LYS A 553 -6.87 43.93 21.48
CA LYS A 553 -5.80 43.27 20.71
C LYS A 553 -4.52 43.07 21.54
N ALA A 554 -3.80 41.99 21.22
CA ALA A 554 -2.35 41.82 21.10
C ALA A 554 -1.35 42.58 22.01
N ALA A 555 -0.37 41.82 22.54
CA ALA A 555 0.99 42.29 22.78
C ALA A 555 1.99 41.13 22.60
N ASN A 556 3.22 41.43 22.17
CA ASN A 556 4.32 40.46 22.01
C ASN A 556 5.02 40.20 23.35
N CYS A 557 5.55 38.97 23.51
CA CYS A 557 6.95 38.67 23.83
C CYS A 557 7.28 37.28 23.26
#